data_AF-A0AAD9V4F6-F1
#
_entry.id   AF-A0AAD9V4F6-F1
#
_cell.length_a   1.000
_cell.length_b   1.000
_cell.length_c   1.000
_cell.angle_alpha   90.00
_cell.angle_beta   90.00
_cell.angle_gamma   90.00
#
_symmetry.space_group_name_H-M   'P 1'
#
loop_
_entity.id
_entity.type
_entity.pdbx_description
1 polymer ?
#
loop_
_entity_poly.entity_id
_entity_poly.type
_entity_poly.pdbx_seq_one_letter_code
_entity_poly.pdbx_strand_id
1 'polypeptide(L)'
;MKQIARAHTKVILVSFKETEKILRQEANCLDSLEELNLQTTPDSEPDISSVLSAYNSDADPTRYEDYFSSLQAFVEKSLDVYKPELAMVLYPMFVHMYLELVYKGSEKEGKYYNI
;
A
#
# COMPACT_ATOMS: atom_id res chain seq x y z
N MET A 1 -48.43 11.24 -20.89
CA MET A 1 -47.65 11.20 -19.63
C MET A 1 -46.93 9.86 -19.37
N LYS A 2 -47.59 8.69 -19.39
CA LYS A 2 -46.94 7.38 -19.08
C LYS A 2 -45.82 6.93 -20.05
N GLN A 3 -45.82 7.35 -21.32
CA GLN A 3 -44.78 6.97 -22.30
C GLN A 3 -43.41 7.64 -22.04
N ILE A 4 -43.40 8.89 -21.56
CA ILE A 4 -42.18 9.66 -21.33
C ILE A 4 -41.39 9.09 -20.14
N ALA A 5 -42.07 8.69 -19.06
CA ALA A 5 -41.45 8.02 -17.93
C ALA A 5 -40.80 6.67 -18.32
N ARG A 6 -41.44 5.90 -19.21
CA ARG A 6 -40.91 4.61 -19.70
C ARG A 6 -39.68 4.77 -20.60
N ALA A 7 -39.61 5.87 -21.36
CA ALA A 7 -38.44 6.23 -22.15
C ALA A 7 -37.26 6.62 -21.26
N HIS A 8 -37.50 7.45 -20.23
CA HIS A 8 -36.46 7.87 -19.28
C HIS A 8 -35.81 6.69 -18.54
N THR A 9 -36.61 5.73 -18.06
CA THR A 9 -36.08 4.52 -17.40
C THR A 9 -35.26 3.63 -18.35
N LYS A 10 -35.65 3.54 -19.63
CA LYS A 10 -34.90 2.78 -20.63
C LYS A 10 -33.56 3.41 -20.96
N VAL A 11 -33.49 4.74 -21.08
CA VAL A 11 -32.23 5.45 -21.36
C VAL A 11 -31.21 5.22 -20.25
N ILE A 12 -31.63 5.33 -18.99
CA ILE A 12 -30.75 5.10 -17.81
C ILE A 12 -30.22 3.66 -17.76
N LEU A 13 -31.07 2.67 -18.06
CA LEU A 13 -30.66 1.25 -18.05
C LEU A 13 -29.73 0.88 -19.21
N VAL A 14 -29.91 1.49 -20.40
CA VAL A 14 -29.01 1.29 -21.55
C VAL A 14 -27.63 1.86 -21.23
N SER A 15 -27.56 3.06 -20.63
CA SER A 15 -26.29 3.66 -20.20
C SER A 15 -25.54 2.76 -19.21
N PHE A 16 -26.23 2.14 -18.24
CA PHE A 16 -25.56 1.31 -17.24
C PHE A 16 -24.93 0.04 -17.83
N LYS A 17 -25.59 -0.59 -18.81
CA LYS A 17 -25.08 -1.82 -19.45
C LYS A 17 -23.87 -1.55 -20.35
N GLU A 18 -23.85 -0.41 -21.03
CA GLU A 18 -22.68 0.03 -21.80
C GLU A 18 -21.51 0.38 -20.88
N THR A 19 -21.77 1.09 -19.76
CA THR A 19 -20.74 1.38 -18.75
C THR A 19 -20.19 0.10 -18.10
N GLU A 20 -21.02 -0.89 -17.77
CA GLU A 20 -20.56 -2.18 -17.23
C GLU A 20 -19.60 -2.89 -18.21
N LYS A 21 -19.91 -2.84 -19.51
CA LYS A 21 -19.08 -3.48 -20.54
C LYS A 21 -17.70 -2.83 -20.65
N ILE A 22 -17.63 -1.49 -20.54
CA ILE A 22 -16.37 -0.74 -20.53
C ILE A 22 -15.55 -1.09 -19.28
N LEU A 23 -16.18 -1.11 -18.09
CA LEU A 23 -15.50 -1.45 -16.84
C LEU A 23 -14.94 -2.88 -16.84
N ARG A 24 -15.67 -3.85 -17.41
CA ARG A 24 -15.16 -5.23 -17.57
C ARG A 24 -13.98 -5.32 -18.52
N GLN A 25 -13.97 -4.50 -19.58
CA GLN A 25 -12.86 -4.47 -20.52
C GLN A 25 -11.60 -3.84 -19.91
N GLU A 26 -11.75 -2.79 -19.10
CA GLU A 26 -10.63 -2.21 -18.35
C GLU A 26 -10.09 -3.17 -17.28
N ALA A 27 -10.96 -3.89 -16.56
CA ALA A 27 -10.55 -4.90 -15.59
C ALA A 27 -9.77 -6.06 -16.25
N ASN A 28 -10.13 -6.45 -17.48
CA ASN A 28 -9.40 -7.47 -18.23
C ASN A 28 -8.09 -6.95 -18.86
N CYS A 29 -7.88 -5.63 -18.91
CA CYS A 29 -6.61 -5.04 -19.39
C CYS A 29 -5.50 -5.13 -18.34
N LEU A 30 -5.85 -5.30 -17.06
CA LEU A 30 -4.89 -5.51 -15.96
C LEU A 30 -4.16 -6.86 -16.04
N ASP A 31 -4.77 -7.85 -16.71
CA ASP A 31 -4.17 -9.16 -16.99
C ASP A 31 -2.96 -9.04 -17.94
N SER A 32 -2.91 -8.00 -18.77
CA SER A 32 -1.78 -7.72 -19.67
C SER A 32 -0.62 -6.97 -19.01
N LEU A 33 -0.69 -6.66 -17.70
CA LEU A 33 0.42 -6.06 -16.94
C LEU A 33 1.27 -7.11 -16.18
N GLU A 34 1.16 -8.40 -16.53
CA GLU A 34 2.05 -9.48 -16.07
C GLU A 34 3.51 -9.35 -16.56
N GLU A 35 3.83 -8.38 -17.42
CA GLU A 35 5.21 -8.12 -17.90
C GLU A 35 6.04 -7.14 -17.03
N LEU A 36 5.64 -6.90 -15.78
CA LEU A 36 6.63 -6.48 -14.76
C LEU A 36 7.35 -7.74 -14.27
N ASN A 37 8.50 -8.02 -14.89
CA ASN A 37 9.44 -9.08 -14.60
C ASN A 37 9.87 -9.13 -13.11
N LEU A 38 9.00 -9.65 -12.24
CA LEU A 38 9.42 -10.37 -11.06
C LEU A 38 9.76 -11.77 -11.54
N GLN A 39 11.06 -12.01 -11.74
CA GLN A 39 11.62 -13.31 -12.08
C GLN A 39 11.29 -14.30 -10.95
N THR A 40 10.06 -14.81 -10.94
CA THR A 40 9.58 -15.82 -10.00
C THR A 40 9.55 -17.10 -10.80
N THR A 41 10.63 -17.88 -10.67
CA THR A 41 10.72 -19.21 -11.24
C THR A 41 9.53 -20.06 -10.75
N PRO A 42 8.83 -20.80 -11.62
CA PRO A 42 7.58 -21.49 -11.30
C PRO A 42 7.70 -22.71 -10.37
N ASP A 43 8.89 -22.98 -9.80
CA ASP A 43 9.17 -24.16 -8.97
C ASP A 43 9.62 -23.83 -7.53
N SER A 44 9.36 -22.62 -7.05
CA SER A 44 9.55 -22.32 -5.63
C SER A 44 8.48 -21.36 -5.20
N GLU A 45 7.40 -21.88 -4.62
CA GLU A 45 6.55 -21.06 -3.76
C GLU A 45 7.47 -20.42 -2.72
N PRO A 46 7.67 -19.08 -2.75
CA PRO A 46 8.49 -18.45 -1.73
C PRO A 46 7.77 -18.71 -0.42
N ASP A 47 8.38 -19.52 0.44
CA ASP A 47 7.85 -19.85 1.75
C ASP A 47 7.51 -18.53 2.43
N ILE A 48 6.20 -18.28 2.58
CA ILE A 48 5.67 -17.00 3.05
C ILE A 48 6.29 -16.68 4.42
N SER A 49 6.61 -17.73 5.19
CA SER A 49 7.35 -17.65 6.45
C SER A 49 8.78 -17.10 6.27
N SER A 50 9.51 -17.53 5.23
CA SER A 50 10.84 -17.02 4.90
C SER A 50 10.79 -15.54 4.52
N VAL A 51 9.85 -15.16 3.66
CA VAL A 51 9.64 -13.76 3.25
C VAL A 51 9.26 -12.89 4.46
N LEU A 52 8.31 -13.34 5.29
CA LEU A 52 7.92 -12.66 6.52
C LEU A 52 9.09 -12.56 7.51
N SER A 53 9.92 -13.60 7.62
CA SER A 53 11.07 -13.59 8.52
C SER A 53 12.13 -12.58 8.09
N ALA A 54 12.32 -12.34 6.78
CA ALA A 54 13.18 -11.28 6.26
C ALA A 54 12.66 -9.86 6.60
N TYR A 55 11.34 -9.69 6.77
CA TYR A 55 10.76 -8.44 7.28
C TYR A 55 10.88 -8.30 8.81
N ASN A 56 10.94 -9.42 9.53
CA ASN A 56 11.04 -9.44 11.00
C ASN A 56 12.49 -9.53 11.51
N SER A 57 13.45 -9.92 10.68
CA SER A 57 14.86 -9.99 11.03
C SER A 57 15.45 -8.59 11.00
N ASP A 58 15.52 -7.95 12.17
CA ASP A 58 16.31 -6.75 12.43
C ASP A 58 16.31 -5.75 11.27
N ALA A 59 15.17 -5.09 11.04
CA ALA A 59 15.17 -3.86 10.26
C ALA A 59 16.23 -2.93 10.88
N ASP A 60 17.34 -2.76 10.16
CA ASP A 60 18.52 -2.07 10.67
C ASP A 60 18.09 -0.69 11.15
N PRO A 61 18.22 -0.38 12.46
CA PRO A 61 17.73 0.86 13.01
C PRO A 61 18.34 2.11 12.36
N THR A 62 19.49 1.97 11.70
CA THR A 62 20.10 3.05 10.92
C THR A 62 19.30 3.45 9.68
N ARG A 63 18.37 2.61 9.21
CA ARG A 63 17.59 2.83 7.99
C ARG A 63 16.20 3.42 8.23
N TYR A 64 15.76 3.57 9.49
CA TYR A 64 14.45 4.16 9.77
C TYR A 64 14.33 5.60 9.26
N GLU A 65 15.42 6.37 9.28
CA GLU A 65 15.46 7.72 8.72
C GLU A 65 15.24 7.72 7.20
N ASP A 66 15.90 6.81 6.47
CA ASP A 66 15.74 6.65 5.02
C ASP A 66 14.31 6.24 4.66
N TYR A 67 13.73 5.29 5.41
CA TYR A 67 12.36 4.83 5.20
C TYR A 67 11.32 5.92 5.49
N PHE A 68 11.48 6.65 6.59
CA PHE A 68 10.59 7.74 6.94
C PHE A 68 10.68 8.89 5.92
N SER A 69 11.89 9.24 5.49
CA SER A 69 12.11 10.25 4.45
C SER A 69 11.50 9.85 3.11
N SER A 70 11.60 8.57 2.74
CA SER A 70 10.98 8.03 1.53
C SER A 70 9.46 8.09 1.61
N LEU A 71 8.87 7.74 2.76
CA LEU A 71 7.43 7.84 3.00
C LEU A 71 6.97 9.30 2.93
N GLN A 72 7.69 10.23 3.54
CA GLN A 72 7.38 11.65 3.49
C GLN A 72 7.44 12.19 2.04
N ALA A 73 8.45 11.79 1.27
CA ALA A 73 8.56 12.15 -0.15
C ALA A 73 7.42 11.54 -0.99
N PHE A 74 6.94 10.34 -0.64
CA PHE A 74 5.78 9.73 -1.27
C PHE A 74 4.50 10.51 -0.99
N VAL A 75 4.28 10.93 0.26
CA VAL A 75 3.14 11.80 0.61
C VAL A 75 3.19 13.11 -0.17
N GLU A 76 4.36 13.74 -0.28
CA GLU A 76 4.49 15.01 -1.01
C GLU A 76 4.24 14.88 -2.52
N LYS A 77 4.58 13.72 -3.10
CA LYS A 77 4.33 13.42 -4.53
C LYS A 77 2.90 12.93 -4.79
N SER A 78 2.12 12.65 -3.76
CA SER A 78 0.72 12.22 -3.91
C SER A 78 -0.18 13.37 -4.36
N LEU A 79 -1.37 13.04 -4.87
CA LEU A 79 -2.35 14.04 -5.30
C LEU A 79 -2.79 14.89 -4.11
N ASP A 80 -2.94 16.22 -4.29
CA ASP A 80 -3.27 17.14 -3.20
C ASP A 80 -4.55 16.77 -2.42
N VAL A 81 -5.49 16.08 -3.07
CA VAL A 81 -6.71 15.55 -2.44
C VAL A 81 -6.39 14.48 -1.39
N TYR A 82 -5.37 13.65 -1.62
CA TYR A 82 -4.97 12.56 -0.72
C TYR A 82 -3.89 12.94 0.28
N LYS A 83 -3.14 14.02 0.04
CA LYS A 83 -2.13 14.55 0.97
C LYS A 83 -2.62 14.69 2.42
N PRO A 84 -3.79 15.29 2.72
CA PRO A 84 -4.24 15.43 4.11
C PRO A 84 -4.49 14.07 4.77
N GLU A 85 -5.00 13.09 4.02
CA GLU A 85 -5.26 11.74 4.54
C GLU A 85 -3.97 10.96 4.76
N LEU A 86 -3.05 11.00 3.80
CA LEU A 86 -1.74 10.35 3.92
C LEU A 86 -0.88 10.97 5.03
N ALA A 87 -0.95 12.30 5.22
CA ALA A 87 -0.22 13.00 6.26
C ALA A 87 -0.64 12.55 7.67
N MET A 88 -1.88 12.13 7.87
CA MET A 88 -2.34 11.59 9.16
C MET A 88 -1.60 10.32 9.57
N VAL A 89 -1.07 9.56 8.60
CA VAL A 89 -0.31 8.32 8.86
C VAL A 89 1.14 8.61 9.26
N LEU A 90 1.70 9.76 8.86
CA LEU A 90 3.10 10.07 9.14
C LEU A 90 3.41 10.15 10.63
N TYR A 91 2.55 10.78 11.43
CA TYR A 91 2.78 10.95 12.86
C TYR A 91 2.80 9.62 13.65
N PRO A 92 1.79 8.73 13.57
CA PRO A 92 1.84 7.45 14.27
C PRO A 92 3.00 6.57 13.81
N MET A 93 3.39 6.63 12.53
CA MET A 93 4.55 5.90 12.01
C MET A 93 5.86 6.43 12.58
N PHE A 94 6.04 7.76 12.60
CA PHE A 94 7.20 8.42 13.22
C PHE A 94 7.36 8.01 14.69
N VAL A 95 6.28 8.09 15.47
CA VAL A 95 6.31 7.72 16.89
C VAL A 95 6.67 6.25 17.06
N HIS A 96 6.07 5.36 16.25
CA HIS A 96 6.37 3.93 16.31
C HIS A 96 7.85 3.63 16.04
N MET A 97 8.41 4.17 14.96
CA MET A 97 9.84 4.00 14.61
C MET A 97 10.76 4.60 15.69
N TYR A 98 10.42 5.78 16.22
CA TYR A 98 11.20 6.42 17.27
C TYR A 98 11.21 5.61 18.56
N LEU A 99 10.05 5.11 19.00
CA LEU A 99 9.98 4.27 20.18
C LEU A 99 10.78 2.99 19.99
N GLU A 100 10.68 2.34 18.83
CA GLU A 100 11.46 1.14 18.53
C GLU A 100 12.97 1.40 18.61
N LEU A 101 13.44 2.54 18.12
CA LEU A 101 14.83 3.00 18.27
C LEU A 101 15.23 3.19 19.73
N VAL A 102 14.39 3.86 20.53
CA VAL A 102 14.66 4.12 21.95
C VAL A 102 14.66 2.83 22.76
N TYR A 103 13.74 1.91 22.50
CA TYR A 103 13.70 0.59 23.15
C TYR A 103 14.96 -0.23 22.82
N LYS A 104 15.36 -0.32 21.55
CA LYS A 104 16.59 -1.02 21.14
C LYS A 104 17.86 -0.35 21.68
N GLY A 105 17.88 0.98 21.79
CA GLY A 105 18.97 1.72 22.43
C GLY A 105 19.09 1.42 23.92
N SER A 106 17.95 1.40 24.63
CA SER A 106 17.88 1.10 26.06
C SER A 106 18.24 -0.35 26.36
N GLU A 107 17.90 -1.31 25.49
CA GLU A 107 18.30 -2.72 25.63
C GLU A 107 19.82 -2.88 25.52
N LYS A 108 20.47 -2.13 24.61
CA LYS A 108 21.94 -2.12 24.50
C LYS A 108 22.57 -1.62 25.79
N GLU A 109 22.06 -0.53 26.38
CA GLU A 109 22.56 0.00 27.66
C GLU A 109 22.26 -0.91 28.85
N GLY A 110 21.09 -1.55 28.89
CA GLY A 110 20.72 -2.52 29.93
C GLY A 110 21.60 -3.76 29.95
N LYS A 111 22.10 -4.22 28.79
CA LYS A 111 23.09 -5.31 28.71
C LYS A 111 24.43 -4.94 29.33
N TYR A 112 24.82 -3.66 29.34
CA TYR A 112 26.03 -3.19 30.03
C TYR A 112 25.87 -3.09 31.55
N TYR A 113 24.63 -3.04 32.05
CA TYR A 113 24.32 -2.88 33.47
C TYR A 113 23.91 -4.17 34.20
N ASN A 114 24.03 -5.34 33.55
CA ASN A 114 23.94 -6.63 34.24
C ASN A 114 25.26 -6.93 34.97
N ILE A 115 25.28 -6.61 36.27
CA ILE A 115 26.20 -7.14 37.29
C ILE A 115 25.67 -8.47 37.81
#